data_AF-A0A820J4U6-F1
#
_entry.id   AF-A0A820J4U6-F1
#
_cell.length_a   1.000
_cell.length_b   1.000
_cell.length_c   1.000
_cell.angle_alpha   90.00
_cell.angle_beta   90.00
_cell.angle_gamma   90.00
#
_symmetry.space_group_name_H-M   'P 1'
#
loop_
_entity.id
_entity.type
_entity.pdbx_description
1 polymer ?
#
loop_
_entity_poly.entity_id
_entity_poly.type
_entity_poly.pdbx_seq_one_letter_code
_entity_poly.pdbx_strand_id
1 'polypeptide(L)'
;MILLKKLIETTDRPDGNQSNLRNAAYEALMEMIRYSPKDCYVTVQKTTLTIVDRLNRVISIESHATNSNDRVQISDLQSLLCATLQSVLRKMHANDAPLISDPIMEALLSMLKSNTGKSSAVQEDALIAIGTLVEVLGLNFMKYMDYVLPFVYEALNNHTEYQICAAAVGIITELSRSLLDKLIPYCDQIMTHLFTCLSDDKLHRSVKTQILSTFGDIASAIGGHFKNYLEHVLNTLNQACRAQVANNDYD
;
A
#
# COMPACT_ATOMS: atom_id res chain seq x y z
N MET A 1 -26.39 -10.21 3.08
CA MET A 1 -26.11 -10.08 1.62
C MET A 1 -26.86 -8.95 0.93
N ILE A 2 -28.17 -8.73 1.17
CA ILE A 2 -28.95 -7.69 0.46
C ILE A 2 -28.33 -6.29 0.61
N LEU A 3 -27.88 -5.95 1.82
CA LEU A 3 -27.27 -4.64 2.10
C LEU A 3 -25.96 -4.40 1.32
N LEU A 4 -25.07 -5.39 1.27
CA LEU A 4 -23.84 -5.37 0.47
C LEU A 4 -24.12 -5.12 -1.02
N LYS A 5 -25.10 -5.84 -1.57
CA LYS A 5 -25.54 -5.65 -2.96
C LYS A 5 -26.08 -4.24 -3.20
N LYS A 6 -26.90 -3.73 -2.27
CA LYS A 6 -27.48 -2.39 -2.35
C LYS A 6 -26.43 -1.29 -2.24
N LEU A 7 -25.39 -1.47 -1.45
CA LEU A 7 -24.25 -0.54 -1.39
C LEU A 7 -23.50 -0.50 -2.72
N ILE A 8 -23.21 -1.66 -3.31
CA ILE A 8 -22.60 -1.72 -4.66
C ILE A 8 -23.49 -1.02 -5.70
N GLU A 9 -24.80 -1.31 -5.72
CA GLU A 9 -25.76 -0.62 -6.59
C GLU A 9 -25.78 0.91 -6.34
N THR A 10 -25.59 1.33 -5.08
CA THR A 10 -25.54 2.76 -4.71
C THR A 10 -24.29 3.45 -5.26
N THR A 11 -23.15 2.76 -5.29
CA THR A 11 -21.91 3.32 -5.86
C THR A 11 -21.99 3.60 -7.37
N ASP A 12 -22.90 2.93 -8.09
CA ASP A 12 -23.13 3.09 -9.54
C ASP A 12 -24.17 4.15 -9.89
N ARG A 13 -24.81 4.77 -8.90
CA ARG A 13 -25.87 5.72 -9.18
C ARG A 13 -25.33 6.95 -9.93
N PRO A 14 -26.11 7.50 -10.87
CA PRO A 14 -25.71 8.69 -11.63
C PRO A 14 -25.54 9.93 -10.73
N ASP A 15 -26.26 9.99 -9.61
CA ASP A 15 -26.12 11.03 -8.59
C ASP A 15 -25.09 10.69 -7.50
N GLY A 16 -24.25 9.65 -7.70
CA GLY A 16 -23.24 9.23 -6.71
C GLY A 16 -22.20 10.29 -6.36
N ASN A 17 -21.98 11.27 -7.25
CA ASN A 17 -21.09 12.41 -7.00
C ASN A 17 -21.72 13.48 -6.09
N GLN A 18 -23.02 13.41 -5.80
CA GLN A 18 -23.72 14.39 -4.98
C GLN A 18 -23.60 14.04 -3.49
N SER A 19 -23.32 15.03 -2.66
CA SER A 19 -23.31 14.91 -1.19
C SER A 19 -22.46 13.74 -0.67
N ASN A 20 -21.33 13.44 -1.32
CA ASN A 20 -20.42 12.35 -0.97
C ASN A 20 -21.08 10.95 -0.93
N LEU A 21 -22.18 10.74 -1.66
CA LEU A 21 -22.94 9.49 -1.63
C LEU A 21 -22.07 8.28 -1.99
N ARG A 22 -21.25 8.38 -3.04
CA ARG A 22 -20.37 7.27 -3.46
C ARG A 22 -19.31 6.97 -2.40
N ASN A 23 -18.72 8.00 -1.78
CA ASN A 23 -17.71 7.82 -0.72
C ASN A 23 -18.32 7.11 0.47
N ALA A 24 -19.47 7.61 0.96
CA ALA A 24 -20.18 6.99 2.08
C ALA A 24 -20.61 5.54 1.79
N ALA A 25 -20.98 5.24 0.55
CA ALA A 25 -21.33 3.88 0.14
C ALA A 25 -20.12 2.93 0.15
N TYR A 26 -18.96 3.37 -0.35
CA TYR A 26 -17.72 2.59 -0.26
C TYR A 26 -17.21 2.45 1.18
N GLU A 27 -17.30 3.49 2.00
CA GLU A 27 -16.95 3.41 3.44
C GLU A 27 -17.82 2.40 4.18
N ALA A 28 -19.14 2.46 3.99
CA ALA A 28 -20.05 1.47 4.57
C ALA A 28 -19.76 0.06 4.05
N LEU A 29 -19.43 -0.08 2.76
CA LEU A 29 -19.06 -1.35 2.15
C LEU A 29 -17.79 -1.93 2.79
N MET A 30 -16.76 -1.10 3.00
CA MET A 30 -15.50 -1.47 3.65
C MET A 30 -15.73 -1.97 5.08
N GLU A 31 -16.46 -1.22 5.90
CA GLU A 31 -16.73 -1.60 7.29
C GLU A 31 -17.57 -2.87 7.40
N MET A 32 -18.56 -3.04 6.52
CA MET A 32 -19.33 -4.28 6.44
C MET A 32 -18.48 -5.51 6.11
N ILE A 33 -17.50 -5.35 5.21
CA ILE A 33 -16.59 -6.45 4.84
C ILE A 33 -15.62 -6.73 5.99
N ARG A 34 -15.06 -5.69 6.60
CA ARG A 34 -14.12 -5.79 7.74
C ARG A 34 -14.72 -6.56 8.92
N TYR A 35 -15.99 -6.31 9.25
CA TYR A 35 -16.67 -7.00 10.34
C TYR A 35 -17.53 -8.19 9.89
N SER A 36 -17.37 -8.66 8.65
CA SER A 36 -18.13 -9.81 8.15
C SER A 36 -17.69 -11.13 8.83
N PRO A 37 -18.66 -12.01 9.17
CA PRO A 37 -18.39 -13.36 9.65
C PRO A 37 -17.88 -14.30 8.54
N LYS A 38 -17.25 -15.41 8.92
CA LYS A 38 -16.59 -16.36 7.99
C LYS A 38 -17.56 -17.03 7.00
N ASP A 39 -18.82 -17.21 7.37
CA ASP A 39 -19.88 -17.77 6.52
C ASP A 39 -20.26 -16.84 5.35
N CYS A 40 -19.87 -15.57 5.40
CA CYS A 40 -20.08 -14.60 4.32
C CYS A 40 -18.98 -14.62 3.25
N TYR A 41 -18.00 -15.52 3.34
CA TYR A 41 -16.82 -15.56 2.48
C TYR A 41 -17.13 -15.55 0.97
N VAL A 42 -18.13 -16.33 0.53
CA VAL A 42 -18.57 -16.35 -0.88
C VAL A 42 -19.01 -14.98 -1.38
N THR A 43 -19.59 -14.16 -0.50
CA THR A 43 -19.98 -12.79 -0.84
C THR A 43 -18.74 -11.90 -0.97
N VAL A 44 -17.81 -12.00 -0.03
CA VAL A 44 -16.53 -11.26 -0.06
C VAL A 44 -15.76 -11.58 -1.35
N GLN A 45 -15.69 -12.85 -1.74
CA GLN A 45 -15.04 -13.29 -2.96
C GLN A 45 -15.66 -12.64 -4.21
N LYS A 46 -17.00 -12.66 -4.33
CA LYS A 46 -17.71 -12.00 -5.44
C LYS A 46 -17.51 -10.48 -5.44
N THR A 47 -17.52 -9.87 -4.26
CA THR A 47 -17.24 -8.44 -4.12
C THR A 47 -15.82 -8.13 -4.56
N THR A 48 -14.84 -8.95 -4.21
CA THR A 48 -13.44 -8.79 -4.63
C THR A 48 -13.31 -8.72 -6.15
N LEU A 49 -13.90 -9.68 -6.87
CA LEU A 49 -13.91 -9.67 -8.34
C LEU A 49 -14.57 -8.41 -8.91
N THR A 50 -15.66 -7.95 -8.28
CA THR A 50 -16.36 -6.73 -8.68
C THR A 50 -15.49 -5.48 -8.49
N ILE A 51 -14.75 -5.39 -7.38
CA ILE A 51 -13.85 -4.26 -7.10
C ILE A 51 -12.67 -4.26 -8.08
N VAL A 52 -12.09 -5.42 -8.38
CA VAL A 52 -10.99 -5.53 -9.36
C VAL A 52 -11.43 -5.15 -10.77
N ASP A 53 -12.61 -5.59 -11.21
CA ASP A 53 -13.18 -5.17 -12.51
C ASP A 53 -13.40 -3.64 -12.56
N ARG A 54 -13.96 -3.07 -11.50
CA ARG A 54 -14.13 -1.61 -11.39
C ARG A 54 -12.80 -0.86 -11.44
N LEU A 55 -11.79 -1.35 -10.73
CA LEU A 55 -10.46 -0.74 -10.71
C LEU A 55 -9.86 -0.69 -12.11
N ASN A 56 -9.89 -1.81 -12.84
CA ASN A 56 -9.43 -1.89 -14.22
C ASN A 56 -10.17 -0.94 -15.17
N ARG A 57 -11.51 -0.82 -15.02
CA ARG A 57 -12.31 0.12 -15.82
C ARG A 57 -11.91 1.56 -15.56
N VAL A 58 -11.73 1.94 -14.29
CA VAL A 58 -11.37 3.31 -13.93
C VAL A 58 -9.98 3.68 -14.46
N ILE A 59 -9.01 2.76 -14.37
CA ILE A 59 -7.67 2.92 -14.97
C ILE A 59 -7.78 3.13 -16.49
N SER A 60 -8.63 2.37 -17.19
CA SER A 60 -8.83 2.52 -18.63
C SER A 60 -9.48 3.85 -19.02
N ILE A 61 -10.29 4.46 -18.15
CA ILE A 61 -10.94 5.74 -18.41
C ILE A 61 -9.98 6.91 -18.12
N GLU A 62 -9.03 6.74 -17.20
CA GLU A 62 -8.03 7.75 -16.85
C GLU A 62 -7.27 8.27 -18.09
N SER A 63 -6.94 7.39 -19.04
CA SER A 63 -6.25 7.78 -20.28
C SER A 63 -7.06 8.72 -21.18
N HIS A 64 -8.38 8.75 -21.02
CA HIS A 64 -9.29 9.59 -21.79
C HIS A 64 -9.71 10.88 -21.05
N ALA A 65 -9.27 11.08 -19.80
CA ALA A 65 -9.62 12.26 -19.01
C ALA A 65 -8.91 13.53 -19.53
N THR A 66 -9.68 14.40 -20.18
CA THR A 66 -9.16 15.62 -20.83
C THR A 66 -9.20 16.85 -19.92
N ASN A 67 -10.15 16.95 -19.01
CA ASN A 67 -10.30 18.09 -18.10
C ASN A 67 -9.85 17.76 -16.67
N SER A 68 -9.54 18.81 -15.89
CA SER A 68 -9.01 18.66 -14.52
C SER A 68 -10.03 18.09 -13.54
N ASN A 69 -11.31 18.39 -13.71
CA ASN A 69 -12.37 17.94 -12.81
C ASN A 69 -12.60 16.42 -12.91
N ASP A 70 -12.58 15.87 -14.13
CA ASP A 70 -12.68 14.43 -14.37
C ASP A 70 -11.49 13.69 -13.76
N ARG A 71 -10.28 14.27 -13.84
CA ARG A 71 -9.08 13.68 -13.22
C ARG A 71 -9.18 13.59 -11.70
N VAL A 72 -9.70 14.63 -11.05
CA VAL A 72 -9.93 14.61 -9.60
C VAL A 72 -10.93 13.52 -9.24
N GLN A 73 -12.06 13.44 -9.94
CA GLN A 73 -13.08 12.40 -9.66
C GLN A 73 -12.57 10.98 -9.90
N ILE A 74 -11.73 10.78 -10.92
CA ILE A 74 -11.09 9.49 -11.21
C ILE A 74 -10.09 9.13 -10.10
N SER A 75 -9.26 10.09 -9.68
CA SER A 75 -8.30 9.93 -8.59
C SER A 75 -9.01 9.54 -7.28
N ASP A 76 -10.08 10.25 -6.92
CA ASP A 76 -10.88 9.95 -5.72
C ASP A 76 -11.47 8.53 -5.80
N LEU A 77 -11.97 8.14 -6.96
CA LEU A 77 -12.53 6.81 -7.18
C LEU A 77 -11.45 5.71 -7.11
N GLN A 78 -10.25 5.97 -7.65
CA GLN A 78 -9.10 5.07 -7.56
C GLN A 78 -8.72 4.83 -6.08
N SER A 79 -8.64 5.89 -5.28
CA SER A 79 -8.37 5.82 -3.85
C SER A 79 -9.42 4.98 -3.10
N LEU A 80 -10.72 5.23 -3.33
CA LEU A 80 -11.81 4.46 -2.70
C LEU A 80 -11.77 2.97 -3.08
N LEU A 81 -11.47 2.66 -4.34
CA LEU A 81 -11.38 1.29 -4.82
C LEU A 81 -10.15 0.59 -4.23
N CYS A 82 -9.00 1.26 -4.10
CA CYS A 82 -7.82 0.74 -3.41
C CYS A 82 -8.10 0.45 -1.94
N ALA A 83 -8.72 1.38 -1.21
CA ALA A 83 -9.09 1.18 0.19
C ALA A 83 -10.10 0.01 0.36
N THR A 84 -11.04 -0.12 -0.58
CA THR A 84 -11.99 -1.23 -0.59
C THR A 84 -11.29 -2.55 -0.90
N LEU A 85 -10.34 -2.54 -1.84
CA LEU A 85 -9.52 -3.68 -2.21
C LEU A 85 -8.70 -4.19 -1.01
N GLN A 86 -8.09 -3.29 -0.24
CA GLN A 86 -7.40 -3.66 1.01
C GLN A 86 -8.34 -4.37 1.99
N SER A 87 -9.56 -3.86 2.16
CA SER A 87 -10.55 -4.43 3.08
C SER A 87 -11.01 -5.83 2.67
N VAL A 88 -11.18 -6.09 1.37
CA VAL A 88 -11.52 -7.44 0.88
C VAL A 88 -10.33 -8.39 0.92
N LEU A 89 -9.12 -7.93 0.60
CA LEU A 89 -7.91 -8.74 0.60
C LEU A 89 -7.62 -9.31 1.99
N ARG A 90 -7.78 -8.52 3.06
CA ARG A 90 -7.60 -8.99 4.44
C ARG A 90 -8.62 -10.06 4.90
N LYS A 91 -9.68 -10.30 4.12
CA LYS A 91 -10.68 -11.34 4.36
C LYS A 91 -10.53 -12.55 3.44
N MET A 92 -9.64 -12.48 2.46
CA MET A 92 -9.38 -13.57 1.52
C MET A 92 -8.75 -14.77 2.24
N HIS A 93 -9.14 -15.98 1.84
CA HIS A 93 -8.44 -17.18 2.27
C HIS A 93 -7.10 -17.30 1.53
N ALA A 94 -6.07 -17.80 2.21
CA ALA A 94 -4.72 -17.94 1.67
C ALA A 94 -4.66 -18.79 0.38
N ASN A 95 -5.59 -19.73 0.18
CA ASN A 95 -5.66 -20.56 -1.02
C ASN A 95 -6.24 -19.83 -2.24
N ASP A 96 -7.07 -18.81 -2.02
CA ASP A 96 -7.78 -18.11 -3.09
C ASP A 96 -7.00 -16.87 -3.55
N ALA A 97 -6.21 -16.26 -2.66
CA ALA A 97 -5.46 -15.06 -2.98
C ALA A 97 -4.49 -15.24 -4.17
N PRO A 98 -3.72 -16.33 -4.30
CA PRO A 98 -2.86 -16.56 -5.46
C PRO A 98 -3.62 -16.68 -6.79
N LEU A 99 -4.90 -17.05 -6.77
CA LEU A 99 -5.72 -17.22 -7.98
C LEU A 99 -6.19 -15.89 -8.57
N ILE A 100 -6.21 -14.83 -7.75
CA ILE A 100 -6.69 -13.50 -8.16
C ILE A 100 -5.61 -12.42 -8.08
N SER A 101 -4.40 -12.76 -7.60
CA SER A 101 -3.34 -11.79 -7.36
C SER A 101 -2.77 -11.19 -8.63
N ASP A 102 -2.74 -11.92 -9.74
CA ASP A 102 -2.20 -11.44 -11.02
C ASP A 102 -2.99 -10.23 -11.56
N PRO A 103 -4.33 -10.31 -11.76
CA PRO A 103 -5.13 -9.15 -12.15
C PRO A 103 -5.04 -7.96 -11.20
N ILE A 104 -4.89 -8.22 -9.89
CA ILE A 104 -4.76 -7.17 -8.89
C ILE A 104 -3.42 -6.45 -9.04
N MET A 105 -2.32 -7.20 -9.15
CA MET A 105 -0.99 -6.62 -9.32
C MET A 105 -0.86 -5.86 -10.63
N GLU A 106 -1.42 -6.37 -11.73
CA GLU A 106 -1.47 -5.65 -13.00
C GLU A 106 -2.17 -4.30 -12.87
N ALA A 107 -3.34 -4.28 -12.21
CA ALA A 107 -4.08 -3.04 -11.96
C ALA A 107 -3.28 -2.05 -11.10
N LEU A 108 -2.72 -2.51 -9.96
CA LEU A 108 -1.95 -1.66 -9.04
C LEU A 108 -0.67 -1.12 -9.69
N LEU A 109 0.07 -1.95 -10.44
CA LEU A 109 1.25 -1.50 -11.18
C LEU A 109 0.89 -0.52 -12.30
N SER A 110 -0.26 -0.71 -12.96
CA SER A 110 -0.75 0.25 -13.96
C SER A 110 -1.09 1.59 -13.31
N MET A 111 -1.71 1.60 -12.13
CA MET A 111 -2.02 2.82 -11.38
C MET A 111 -0.76 3.57 -10.95
N LEU A 112 0.24 2.86 -10.43
CA LEU A 112 1.52 3.47 -10.05
C LEU A 112 2.17 4.16 -11.26
N LYS A 113 2.21 3.48 -12.41
CA LYS A 113 2.76 4.01 -13.66
C LYS A 113 1.97 5.20 -14.20
N SER A 114 0.63 5.15 -14.16
CA SER A 114 -0.20 6.22 -14.71
C SER A 114 -0.17 7.48 -13.87
N ASN A 115 0.04 7.34 -12.55
CA ASN A 115 -0.02 8.45 -11.59
C ASN A 115 1.34 9.02 -11.15
N THR A 116 2.47 8.52 -11.67
CA THR A 116 3.80 9.10 -11.42
C THR A 116 3.82 10.60 -11.72
N GLY A 117 4.06 11.41 -10.69
CA GLY A 117 4.13 12.87 -10.77
C GLY A 117 2.77 13.56 -11.01
N LYS A 118 1.64 12.85 -10.85
CA LYS A 118 0.30 13.41 -11.05
C LYS A 118 -0.52 13.45 -9.76
N SER A 119 -0.70 12.31 -9.10
CA SER A 119 -1.54 12.16 -7.91
C SER A 119 -0.82 11.32 -6.87
N SER A 120 -0.25 11.99 -5.88
CA SER A 120 0.50 11.36 -4.80
C SER A 120 -0.38 10.50 -3.89
N ALA A 121 -1.61 10.92 -3.66
CA ALA A 121 -2.61 10.16 -2.88
C ALA A 121 -2.92 8.80 -3.52
N VAL A 122 -3.11 8.76 -4.86
CA VAL A 122 -3.37 7.49 -5.56
C VAL A 122 -2.16 6.57 -5.54
N GLN A 123 -0.95 7.15 -5.66
CA GLN A 123 0.28 6.38 -5.54
C GLN A 123 0.45 5.78 -4.14
N GLU A 124 0.19 6.57 -3.10
CA GLU A 124 0.18 6.10 -1.71
C GLU A 124 -0.81 4.94 -1.53
N ASP A 125 -2.07 5.12 -1.93
CA ASP A 125 -3.10 4.09 -1.79
C ASP A 125 -2.78 2.80 -2.56
N ALA A 126 -2.17 2.92 -3.75
CA ALA A 126 -1.72 1.78 -4.53
C ALA A 126 -0.57 1.04 -3.83
N LEU A 127 0.42 1.75 -3.27
CA LEU A 127 1.50 1.14 -2.49
C LEU A 127 0.98 0.43 -1.23
N ILE A 128 0.04 1.05 -0.50
CA ILE A 128 -0.58 0.42 0.68
C ILE A 128 -1.38 -0.83 0.28
N ALA A 129 -2.08 -0.79 -0.86
CA ALA A 129 -2.77 -1.96 -1.40
C ALA A 129 -1.81 -3.10 -1.78
N ILE A 130 -0.64 -2.77 -2.37
CA ILE A 130 0.42 -3.74 -2.64
C ILE A 130 0.94 -4.35 -1.33
N GLY A 131 1.21 -3.53 -0.30
CA GLY A 131 1.63 -4.02 1.02
C GLY A 131 0.62 -4.98 1.65
N THR A 132 -0.68 -4.69 1.52
CA THR A 132 -1.74 -5.62 1.96
C THR A 132 -1.73 -6.92 1.15
N LEU A 133 -1.42 -6.88 -0.14
CA LEU A 133 -1.29 -8.10 -0.94
C LEU A 133 -0.04 -8.91 -0.58
N VAL A 134 1.06 -8.26 -0.20
CA VAL A 134 2.27 -8.93 0.34
C VAL A 134 1.89 -9.75 1.58
N GLU A 135 1.21 -9.13 2.55
CA GLU A 135 0.73 -9.77 3.78
C GLU A 135 -0.11 -11.02 3.47
N VAL A 136 -1.04 -10.91 2.53
CA VAL A 136 -1.99 -11.98 2.19
C VAL A 136 -1.33 -13.13 1.42
N LEU A 137 -0.39 -12.83 0.52
CA LEU A 137 0.24 -13.85 -0.33
C LEU A 137 1.43 -14.54 0.35
N GLY A 138 2.10 -13.87 1.29
CA GLY A 138 3.31 -14.38 1.90
C GLY A 138 4.40 -14.65 0.86
N LEU A 139 5.00 -15.84 0.94
CA LEU A 139 6.03 -16.33 0.00
C LEU A 139 5.58 -16.35 -1.47
N ASN A 140 4.27 -16.44 -1.75
CA ASN A 140 3.78 -16.42 -3.13
C ASN A 140 3.94 -15.05 -3.79
N PHE A 141 4.25 -13.99 -3.03
CA PHE A 141 4.52 -12.66 -3.57
C PHE A 141 5.87 -12.59 -4.32
N MET A 142 6.78 -13.57 -4.13
CA MET A 142 8.11 -13.57 -4.74
C MET A 142 8.11 -13.32 -6.25
N LYS A 143 7.10 -13.81 -6.98
CA LYS A 143 6.97 -13.61 -8.44
C LYS A 143 6.79 -12.14 -8.85
N TYR A 144 6.43 -11.26 -7.94
CA TYR A 144 6.19 -9.84 -8.21
C TYR A 144 7.35 -8.93 -7.80
N MET A 145 8.35 -9.44 -7.09
CA MET A 145 9.43 -8.65 -6.48
C MET A 145 10.13 -7.74 -7.49
N ASP A 146 10.56 -8.30 -8.63
CA ASP A 146 11.31 -7.57 -9.65
C ASP A 146 10.48 -6.45 -10.32
N TYR A 147 9.15 -6.55 -10.27
CA TYR A 147 8.24 -5.55 -10.81
C TYR A 147 7.89 -4.46 -9.79
N VAL A 148 7.92 -4.77 -8.51
CA VAL A 148 7.48 -3.88 -7.42
C VAL A 148 8.64 -3.06 -6.86
N LEU A 149 9.81 -3.67 -6.67
CA LEU A 149 10.96 -3.00 -6.07
C LEU A 149 11.40 -1.71 -6.78
N PRO A 150 11.37 -1.59 -8.13
CA PRO A 150 11.68 -0.32 -8.78
C PRO A 150 10.80 0.85 -8.31
N PHE A 151 9.50 0.61 -8.12
CA PHE A 151 8.56 1.63 -7.61
C PHE A 151 8.81 1.93 -6.12
N VAL A 152 9.15 0.92 -5.33
CA VAL A 152 9.51 1.10 -3.91
C VAL A 152 10.77 1.98 -3.80
N TYR A 153 11.80 1.73 -4.60
CA TYR A 153 13.03 2.52 -4.57
C TYR A 153 12.82 3.95 -5.08
N GLU A 154 12.00 4.14 -6.12
CA GLU A 154 11.60 5.47 -6.59
C GLU A 154 10.87 6.24 -5.49
N ALA A 155 9.90 5.61 -4.83
CA ALA A 155 9.15 6.18 -3.72
C ALA A 155 10.03 6.53 -2.51
N LEU A 156 11.01 5.69 -2.17
CA LEU A 156 11.96 5.99 -1.10
C LEU A 156 12.83 7.21 -1.41
N ASN A 157 13.19 7.43 -2.68
CA ASN A 157 13.98 8.60 -3.09
C ASN A 157 13.13 9.89 -3.22
N ASN A 158 11.80 9.78 -3.22
CA ASN A 158 10.90 10.94 -3.26
C ASN A 158 10.68 11.50 -1.84
N HIS A 159 11.62 12.31 -1.37
CA HIS A 159 11.56 12.87 -0.01
C HIS A 159 10.57 14.03 0.13
N THR A 160 10.07 14.60 -0.97
CA THR A 160 9.07 15.69 -0.93
C THR A 160 7.69 15.20 -0.53
N GLU A 161 7.30 14.01 -0.97
CA GLU A 161 6.00 13.41 -0.68
C GLU A 161 6.19 12.29 0.34
N TYR A 162 6.39 12.70 1.60
CA TYR A 162 6.76 11.78 2.68
C TYR A 162 5.76 10.64 2.90
N GLN A 163 4.48 10.82 2.53
CA GLN A 163 3.44 9.80 2.61
C GLN A 163 3.71 8.62 1.68
N ILE A 164 4.18 8.88 0.45
CA ILE A 164 4.58 7.83 -0.50
C ILE A 164 5.81 7.10 0.03
N CYS A 165 6.78 7.84 0.58
CA CYS A 165 7.95 7.26 1.22
C CYS A 165 7.55 6.36 2.41
N ALA A 166 6.62 6.80 3.26
CA ALA A 166 6.06 6.01 4.36
C ALA A 166 5.38 4.72 3.87
N ALA A 167 4.59 4.80 2.79
CA ALA A 167 3.95 3.63 2.18
C ALA A 167 5.00 2.63 1.64
N ALA A 168 6.06 3.12 1.00
CA ALA A 168 7.16 2.29 0.50
C ALA A 168 7.93 1.60 1.64
N VAL A 169 8.22 2.31 2.74
CA VAL A 169 8.78 1.69 3.95
C VAL A 169 7.83 0.63 4.50
N GLY A 170 6.51 0.89 4.49
CA GLY A 170 5.49 -0.07 4.89
C GLY A 170 5.51 -1.36 4.06
N ILE A 171 5.70 -1.28 2.75
CA ILE A 171 5.89 -2.46 1.89
C ILE A 171 7.13 -3.24 2.34
N ILE A 172 8.25 -2.58 2.62
CA ILE A 172 9.48 -3.26 3.07
C ILE A 172 9.25 -3.99 4.41
N THR A 173 8.50 -3.38 5.34
CA THR A 173 8.08 -4.02 6.58
C THR A 173 7.30 -5.31 6.30
N GLU A 174 6.28 -5.25 5.42
CA GLU A 174 5.46 -6.41 5.09
C GLU A 174 6.24 -7.48 4.33
N LEU A 175 7.14 -7.09 3.42
CA LEU A 175 8.05 -8.00 2.73
C LEU A 175 8.96 -8.73 3.72
N SER A 176 9.49 -8.03 4.73
CA SER A 176 10.33 -8.63 5.77
C SER A 176 9.57 -9.69 6.56
N ARG A 177 8.33 -9.40 6.96
CA ARG A 177 7.47 -10.33 7.71
C ARG A 177 7.01 -11.52 6.87
N SER A 178 6.77 -11.29 5.58
CA SER A 178 6.15 -12.26 4.67
C SER A 178 7.15 -13.18 3.98
N LEU A 179 8.35 -12.67 3.67
CA LEU A 179 9.34 -13.38 2.85
C LEU A 179 10.47 -14.00 3.68
N LEU A 180 10.70 -13.53 4.91
CA LEU A 180 11.71 -14.07 5.82
C LEU A 180 13.10 -14.18 5.14
N ASP A 181 13.69 -15.37 5.11
CA ASP A 181 14.98 -15.67 4.50
C ASP A 181 15.03 -15.37 2.99
N LYS A 182 13.88 -15.36 2.30
CA LYS A 182 13.81 -15.02 0.87
C LYS A 182 14.05 -13.54 0.58
N LEU A 183 14.04 -12.67 1.59
CA LEU A 183 14.38 -11.25 1.43
C LEU A 183 15.89 -11.04 1.23
N ILE A 184 16.75 -11.96 1.69
CA ILE A 184 18.22 -11.80 1.72
C ILE A 184 18.82 -11.25 0.41
N PRO A 185 18.45 -11.74 -0.79
CA PRO A 185 19.04 -11.24 -2.05
C PRO A 185 18.77 -9.75 -2.33
N TYR A 186 17.74 -9.18 -1.70
CA TYR A 186 17.30 -7.80 -1.91
C TYR A 186 17.74 -6.86 -0.78
N CYS A 187 18.24 -7.40 0.33
CA CYS A 187 18.52 -6.66 1.55
C CYS A 187 19.58 -5.58 1.37
N ASP A 188 20.66 -5.83 0.62
CA ASP A 188 21.72 -4.83 0.44
C ASP A 188 21.19 -3.54 -0.18
N GLN A 189 20.36 -3.67 -1.23
CA GLN A 189 19.77 -2.52 -1.91
C GLN A 189 18.72 -1.83 -1.03
N ILE A 190 17.85 -2.61 -0.37
CA ILE A 190 16.85 -2.09 0.57
C ILE A 190 17.54 -1.28 1.68
N MET A 191 18.54 -1.86 2.36
CA MET A 191 19.25 -1.19 3.45
C MET A 191 19.96 0.08 2.98
N THR A 192 20.56 0.06 1.78
CA THR A 192 21.18 1.25 1.17
C THR A 192 20.17 2.38 1.03
N HIS A 193 19.00 2.14 0.43
CA HIS A 193 17.96 3.16 0.30
C HIS A 193 17.46 3.67 1.66
N LEU A 194 17.22 2.78 2.64
CA LEU A 194 16.77 3.18 3.98
C LEU A 194 17.79 4.07 4.69
N PHE A 195 19.09 3.79 4.58
CA PHE A 195 20.14 4.66 5.13
C PHE A 195 20.21 6.00 4.41
N THR A 196 20.04 6.04 3.08
CA THR A 196 19.96 7.28 2.32
C THR A 196 18.79 8.15 2.78
N CYS A 197 17.61 7.56 2.99
CA CYS A 197 16.45 8.27 3.53
C CYS A 197 16.73 8.86 4.92
N LEU A 198 17.34 8.09 5.82
CA LEU A 198 17.66 8.56 7.19
C LEU A 198 18.70 9.68 7.21
N SER A 199 19.59 9.71 6.22
CA SER A 199 20.63 10.73 6.09
C SER A 199 20.09 12.07 5.57
N ASP A 200 18.86 12.13 5.05
CA ASP A 200 18.24 13.39 4.64
C ASP A 200 17.57 14.09 5.83
N ASP A 201 18.06 15.29 6.16
CA ASP A 201 17.51 16.14 7.23
C ASP A 201 16.09 16.65 6.94
N LYS A 202 15.69 16.71 5.67
CA LYS A 202 14.35 17.17 5.24
C LYS A 202 13.28 16.09 5.34
N LEU A 203 13.67 14.82 5.47
CA LEU A 203 12.72 13.73 5.55
C LEU A 203 11.88 13.85 6.83
N HIS A 204 10.57 13.74 6.68
CA HIS A 204 9.62 13.85 7.78
C HIS A 204 9.92 12.82 8.90
N ARG A 205 9.81 13.28 10.15
CA ARG A 205 10.20 12.50 11.33
C ARG A 205 9.41 11.19 11.49
N SER A 206 8.15 11.15 11.05
CA SER A 206 7.34 9.92 11.07
C SER A 206 7.98 8.81 10.22
N VAL A 207 8.47 9.15 9.03
CA VAL A 207 9.13 8.19 8.13
C VAL A 207 10.43 7.71 8.74
N LYS A 208 11.25 8.60 9.31
CA LYS A 208 12.47 8.20 10.02
C LYS A 208 12.16 7.19 11.12
N THR A 209 11.13 7.46 11.92
CA THR A 209 10.70 6.55 13.00
C THR A 209 10.26 5.19 12.46
N GLN A 210 9.53 5.18 11.34
CA GLN A 210 9.09 3.95 10.67
C GLN A 210 10.26 3.15 10.11
N ILE A 211 11.27 3.80 9.51
CA ILE A 211 12.48 3.12 9.02
C ILE A 211 13.22 2.45 10.18
N LEU A 212 13.38 3.14 11.32
CA LEU A 212 14.03 2.57 12.49
C LEU A 212 13.30 1.32 13.00
N SER A 213 11.96 1.31 12.99
CA SER A 213 11.17 0.10 13.31
C SER A 213 11.41 -1.00 12.27
N THR A 214 11.48 -0.63 10.99
CA THR A 214 11.65 -1.56 9.87
C THR A 214 12.99 -2.31 9.94
N PHE A 215 14.05 -1.71 10.49
CA PHE A 215 15.30 -2.43 10.75
C PHE A 215 15.10 -3.63 11.67
N GLY A 216 14.18 -3.55 12.65
CA GLY A 216 13.84 -4.68 13.51
C GLY A 216 13.11 -5.80 12.77
N ASP A 217 12.19 -5.46 11.87
CA ASP A 217 11.50 -6.42 11.01
C ASP A 217 12.49 -7.12 10.06
N ILE A 218 13.40 -6.36 9.42
CA ILE A 218 14.46 -6.92 8.56
C ILE A 218 15.38 -7.84 9.37
N ALA A 219 15.84 -7.40 10.54
CA ALA A 219 16.69 -8.21 11.42
C ALA A 219 16.02 -9.53 11.81
N SER A 220 14.72 -9.48 12.10
CA SER A 220 13.92 -10.66 12.42
C SER A 220 13.77 -11.61 11.23
N ALA A 221 13.63 -11.06 10.01
CA ALA A 221 13.47 -11.81 8.78
C ALA A 221 14.74 -12.57 8.37
N ILE A 222 15.91 -11.91 8.41
CA ILE A 222 17.16 -12.47 7.87
C ILE A 222 18.11 -13.04 8.94
N GLY A 223 17.80 -12.83 10.22
CA GLY A 223 18.53 -13.38 11.36
C GLY A 223 20.03 -13.09 11.30
N GLY A 224 20.84 -14.16 11.24
CA GLY A 224 22.30 -14.05 11.27
C GLY A 224 22.92 -13.23 10.14
N HIS A 225 22.24 -13.08 9.00
CA HIS A 225 22.70 -12.24 7.89
C HIS A 225 22.68 -10.75 8.23
N PHE A 226 21.89 -10.33 9.24
CA PHE A 226 21.80 -8.94 9.66
C PHE A 226 23.11 -8.40 10.27
N LYS A 227 24.06 -9.26 10.63
CA LYS A 227 25.40 -8.86 11.10
C LYS A 227 26.09 -7.88 10.15
N ASN A 228 25.85 -7.99 8.85
CA ASN A 228 26.44 -7.11 7.83
C ASN A 228 26.03 -5.63 8.00
N TYR A 229 24.86 -5.39 8.59
CA TYR A 229 24.31 -4.03 8.77
C TYR A 229 24.29 -3.59 10.24
N LEU A 230 24.49 -4.51 11.17
CA LEU A 230 24.28 -4.31 12.61
C LEU A 230 25.04 -3.09 13.16
N GLU A 231 26.32 -2.93 12.81
CA GLU A 231 27.13 -1.81 13.29
C GLU A 231 26.56 -0.46 12.83
N HIS A 232 26.20 -0.36 11.55
CA HIS A 232 25.61 0.84 10.97
C HIS A 232 24.26 1.14 11.62
N VAL A 233 23.39 0.14 11.77
CA VAL A 233 22.08 0.29 12.41
C VAL A 233 22.21 0.72 13.87
N LEU A 234 23.11 0.12 14.65
CA LEU A 234 23.34 0.50 16.04
C LEU A 234 23.86 1.94 16.17
N ASN A 235 24.75 2.37 15.29
CA ASN A 235 25.23 3.75 15.26
C ASN A 235 24.09 4.72 14.96
N THR A 236 23.25 4.43 13.96
CA THR A 236 22.06 5.22 13.63
C THR A 236 21.05 5.26 14.77
N LEU A 237 20.77 4.13 15.44
CA LEU A 237 19.88 4.08 16.60
C LEU A 237 20.44 4.89 17.77
N ASN A 238 21.74 4.80 18.06
CA ASN A 238 22.39 5.59 19.10
C ASN A 238 22.28 7.09 18.83
N GLN A 239 22.43 7.52 17.57
CA GLN A 239 22.22 8.91 17.16
C GLN A 239 20.76 9.33 17.36
N ALA A 240 19.80 8.50 16.93
CA ALA A 240 18.37 8.76 17.08
C ALA A 240 17.95 8.87 18.56
N CYS A 241 18.48 8.01 19.45
CA CYS A 241 18.21 8.08 20.89
C CYS A 241 18.76 9.34 21.57
N ARG A 242 19.83 9.93 21.02
CA ARG A 242 20.46 11.16 21.53
C ARG A 242 19.82 12.43 20.95
N ALA A 243 19.06 12.30 19.87
CA ALA A 243 18.31 13.42 19.31
C ALA A 243 17.27 13.89 20.33
N GLN A 244 17.48 15.07 20.90
CA GLN A 244 16.50 15.68 21.81
C GLN A 244 15.19 15.93 21.04
N VAL A 245 14.07 15.56 21.65
CA VAL A 245 12.75 15.98 21.18
C VAL A 245 12.70 17.49 21.32
N ALA A 246 12.78 18.22 20.21
CA ALA A 246 12.46 19.64 20.23
C ALA A 246 11.01 19.77 20.71
N ASN A 247 10.83 20.26 21.94
CA ASN A 247 9.53 20.48 22.58
C ASN A 247 8.80 21.68 21.94
N ASN A 248 8.56 21.67 20.62
CA ASN A 248 7.94 22.80 19.92
C ASN A 248 6.82 22.41 18.94
N ASP A 249 6.23 21.22 19.08
CA ASP A 249 5.06 20.85 18.28
C ASP A 249 3.82 20.78 19.20
N TYR A 250 3.34 21.96 19.59
CA TYR A 250 1.91 22.18 19.84
C TYR A 250 1.36 22.85 18.57
N ASP A 251 0.83 22.05 17.66
CA ASP A 251 -0.23 22.42 16.70
C ASP A 251 -0.99 21.14 16.31
#